data_AF-A0A9D6D4K4-F1
#
_entry.id   AF-A0A9D6D4K4-F1
#
_cell.length_a   1.000
_cell.length_b   1.000
_cell.length_c   1.000
_cell.angle_alpha   90.00
_cell.angle_beta   90.00
_cell.angle_gamma   90.00
#
_symmetry.space_group_name_H-M   'P 1'
#
loop_
_entity.id
_entity.type
_entity.pdbx_description
1 polymer ?
#
loop_
_entity_poly.entity_id
_entity_poly.type
_entity_poly.pdbx_seq_one_letter_code
_entity_poly.pdbx_strand_id
1 'polypeptide(L)'
;AALLLPPLFLWVPRSFGAYARAVFGTALPFAAGLGTVAAVAYLFRERAPEAFDRTLLSLPVLGGNLKKLALARFGESLAALYSGGVEIRKGLRLAVRALGNRWLEARCRGMAGVVERGGGLADALESAGVFPREMVGAVAVGERTGELDGALNAFARLAQEEADRAIRALLIAIPVLVYLLVALYVAVVVVSAFGAYFRTLGSF
;
A
#
# COMPACT_ATOMS: atom_id res chain seq x y z
N ALA A 1 67.41 8.41 -8.32
CA ALA A 1 66.19 7.72 -8.79
C ALA A 1 65.01 8.00 -7.86
N ALA A 2 64.65 9.28 -7.66
CA ALA A 2 63.64 9.70 -6.69
C ALA A 2 62.77 10.85 -7.23
N LEU A 3 62.39 10.78 -8.51
CA LEU A 3 61.44 11.67 -9.16
C LEU A 3 60.51 10.79 -10.00
N LEU A 4 59.20 11.09 -9.97
CA LEU A 4 58.12 10.67 -10.90
C LEU A 4 56.89 9.92 -10.33
N LEU A 5 56.58 10.02 -9.03
CA LEU A 5 55.17 9.86 -8.62
C LEU A 5 54.64 11.23 -8.17
N PRO A 6 53.68 11.85 -8.89
CA PRO A 6 53.07 13.10 -8.48
C PRO A 6 52.46 12.94 -7.08
N PRO A 7 52.25 14.03 -6.31
CA PRO A 7 51.64 13.98 -4.97
C PRO A 7 50.12 13.70 -5.03
N LEU A 8 49.70 12.75 -5.87
CA LEU A 8 48.32 12.22 -5.93
C LEU A 8 47.90 11.68 -4.56
N PHE A 9 48.81 11.03 -3.83
CA PHE A 9 48.52 10.42 -2.54
C PHE A 9 48.16 11.44 -1.45
N LEU A 10 48.66 12.68 -1.51
CA LEU A 10 48.35 13.73 -0.51
C LEU A 10 47.10 14.54 -0.85
N TRP A 11 46.62 14.47 -2.10
CA TRP A 11 45.37 15.08 -2.55
C TRP A 11 44.14 14.26 -2.14
N VAL A 12 44.25 12.93 -2.11
CA VAL A 12 43.17 12.02 -1.70
C VAL A 12 42.69 12.27 -0.25
N PRO A 13 43.55 12.44 0.78
CA PRO A 13 43.09 12.68 2.16
C PRO A 13 42.39 14.03 2.36
N ARG A 14 42.84 15.10 1.69
CA ARG A 14 42.21 16.43 1.80
C ARG A 14 40.90 16.53 1.02
N SER A 15 40.80 15.87 -0.13
CA SER A 15 39.56 15.80 -0.92
C SER A 15 38.52 14.84 -0.31
N PHE A 16 38.94 13.80 0.41
CA PHE A 16 38.04 12.92 1.16
C PHE A 16 37.22 13.66 2.22
N GLY A 17 37.81 14.63 2.92
CA GLY A 17 37.10 15.46 3.91
C GLY A 17 36.05 16.39 3.30
N ALA A 18 36.30 16.90 2.09
CA ALA A 18 35.33 17.72 1.34
C ALA A 18 34.18 16.85 0.77
N TYR A 19 34.53 15.66 0.26
CA TYR A 19 33.57 14.66 -0.20
C TYR A 19 32.66 14.16 0.94
N ALA A 20 33.24 13.80 2.09
CA ALA A 20 32.49 13.40 3.27
C ALA A 20 31.53 14.51 3.72
N ARG A 21 31.98 15.76 3.83
CA ARG A 21 31.09 16.89 4.17
C ARG A 21 29.97 17.12 3.15
N ALA A 22 30.23 16.93 1.85
CA ALA A 22 29.21 17.06 0.82
C ALA A 22 28.15 15.95 0.93
N VAL A 23 28.57 14.69 1.12
CA VAL A 23 27.68 13.52 1.26
C VAL A 23 26.88 13.59 2.56
N PHE A 24 27.52 13.86 3.71
CA PHE A 24 26.83 14.02 4.98
C PHE A 24 25.91 15.25 4.99
N GLY A 25 26.27 16.31 4.27
CA GLY A 25 25.44 17.51 4.10
C GLY A 25 24.17 17.27 3.29
N THR A 26 24.19 16.39 2.28
CA THR A 26 23.00 16.01 1.49
C THR A 26 22.14 14.93 2.16
N ALA A 27 22.74 14.07 2.99
CA ALA A 27 22.03 13.02 3.71
C ALA A 27 21.06 13.58 4.77
N LEU A 28 21.48 14.63 5.50
CA LEU A 28 20.69 15.29 6.54
C LEU A 28 19.33 15.83 6.06
N PRO A 29 19.23 16.66 5.01
CA PRO A 29 17.94 17.16 4.51
C PRO A 29 17.08 16.06 3.88
N PHE A 30 17.69 15.03 3.27
CA PHE A 30 16.95 13.90 2.70
C PHE A 30 16.33 13.03 3.81
N ALA A 31 17.09 12.76 4.87
CA ALA A 31 16.61 12.07 6.06
C ALA A 31 15.55 12.90 6.81
N ALA A 32 15.74 14.22 6.93
CA ALA A 32 14.73 15.12 7.49
C ALA A 32 13.46 15.15 6.63
N GLY A 33 13.57 15.16 5.31
CA GLY A 33 12.44 15.06 4.38
C GLY A 33 11.66 13.76 4.57
N LEU A 34 12.33 12.62 4.55
CA LEU A 34 11.70 11.31 4.81
C LEU A 34 11.08 11.25 6.21
N GLY A 35 11.77 11.78 7.22
CA GLY A 35 11.29 11.87 8.60
C GLY A 35 10.05 12.76 8.74
N THR A 36 10.02 13.92 8.08
CA THR A 36 8.84 14.80 8.08
C THR A 36 7.66 14.18 7.36
N VAL A 37 7.86 13.52 6.21
CA VAL A 37 6.79 12.79 5.52
C VAL A 37 6.25 11.67 6.40
N ALA A 38 7.13 10.89 7.05
CA ALA A 38 6.74 9.83 7.98
C ALA A 38 6.00 10.39 9.20
N ALA A 39 6.49 11.49 9.79
CA ALA A 39 5.87 12.14 10.94
C ALA A 39 4.51 12.74 10.58
N VAL A 40 4.40 13.41 9.42
CA VAL A 40 3.12 13.92 8.91
C VAL A 40 2.16 12.76 8.67
N ALA A 41 2.60 11.68 8.02
CA ALA A 41 1.76 10.50 7.80
C ALA A 41 1.30 9.86 9.14
N TYR A 42 2.18 9.80 10.13
CA TYR A 42 1.88 9.30 11.47
C TYR A 42 0.87 10.19 12.20
N LEU A 43 1.08 11.51 12.19
CA LEU A 43 0.17 12.49 12.82
C LEU A 43 -1.19 12.55 12.11
N PHE A 44 -1.23 12.40 10.78
CA PHE A 44 -2.48 12.28 10.02
C PHE A 44 -3.22 10.98 10.34
N ARG A 45 -2.51 9.87 10.55
CA ARG A 45 -3.09 8.59 10.97
C ARG A 45 -3.80 8.70 12.32
N GLU A 46 -3.22 9.43 13.27
CA GLU A 46 -3.83 9.64 14.61
C GLU A 46 -5.00 10.63 14.59
N ARG A 47 -4.90 11.73 13.81
CA ARG A 47 -5.94 12.76 13.78
C ARG A 47 -7.17 12.41 12.95
N ALA A 48 -7.01 11.71 11.83
CA ALA A 48 -8.10 11.47 10.89
C ALA A 48 -7.99 10.06 10.24
N PRO A 49 -8.22 8.99 11.02
CA PRO A 49 -8.02 7.62 10.55
C PRO A 49 -8.91 7.26 9.34
N GLU A 50 -10.12 7.79 9.24
CA GLU A 50 -10.99 7.56 8.06
C GLU A 50 -10.51 8.31 6.82
N ALA A 51 -9.99 9.53 6.98
CA ALA A 51 -9.41 10.29 5.88
C ALA A 51 -8.09 9.66 5.41
N PHE A 52 -7.26 9.18 6.35
CA PHE A 52 -6.04 8.45 6.07
C PHE A 52 -6.34 7.17 5.28
N ASP A 53 -7.27 6.35 5.76
CA ASP A 53 -7.70 5.12 5.08
C ASP A 53 -8.23 5.40 3.66
N ARG A 54 -9.00 6.47 3.48
CA ARG A 54 -9.48 6.91 2.16
C ARG A 54 -8.34 7.38 1.26
N THR A 55 -7.39 8.17 1.79
CA THR A 55 -6.23 8.63 1.03
C THR A 55 -5.31 7.48 0.62
N LEU A 56 -5.12 6.49 1.49
CA LEU A 56 -4.36 5.28 1.21
C LEU A 56 -5.01 4.49 0.06
N LEU A 57 -6.33 4.42 0.06
CA LEU A 57 -7.12 3.81 -1.01
C LEU A 57 -7.17 4.62 -2.32
N SER A 58 -6.81 5.91 -2.27
CA SER A 58 -6.75 6.79 -3.46
C SER A 58 -5.40 6.77 -4.18
N LEU A 59 -4.37 6.17 -3.59
CA LEU A 59 -3.07 6.04 -4.23
C LEU A 59 -3.18 5.06 -5.41
N PRO A 60 -2.82 5.47 -6.64
CA PRO A 60 -3.14 4.73 -7.87
C PRO A 60 -2.57 3.31 -7.90
N VAL A 61 -1.45 3.06 -7.23
CA VAL A 61 -0.79 1.74 -7.18
C VAL A 61 -1.07 0.98 -5.88
N LEU A 62 -1.28 1.67 -4.76
CA LEU A 62 -1.47 1.03 -3.45
C LEU A 62 -2.94 0.77 -3.15
N GLY A 63 -3.82 1.70 -3.45
CA GLY A 63 -5.19 1.70 -2.98
C GLY A 63 -6.06 0.60 -3.55
N GLY A 64 -6.01 0.41 -4.88
CA GLY A 64 -6.73 -0.69 -5.53
C GLY A 64 -6.27 -2.06 -5.06
N ASN A 65 -4.97 -2.22 -4.78
CA ASN A 65 -4.39 -3.47 -4.33
C ASN A 65 -4.75 -3.77 -2.87
N LEU A 66 -4.67 -2.79 -1.97
CA LEU A 66 -5.07 -2.95 -0.57
C LEU A 66 -6.56 -3.27 -0.43
N LYS A 67 -7.41 -2.69 -1.30
CA LYS A 67 -8.82 -3.04 -1.36
C LYS A 67 -9.03 -4.53 -1.64
N LYS A 68 -8.30 -5.10 -2.61
CA LYS A 68 -8.41 -6.53 -2.95
C LYS A 68 -8.02 -7.44 -1.79
N LEU A 69 -6.95 -7.11 -1.06
CA LEU A 69 -6.57 -7.85 0.15
C LEU A 69 -7.66 -7.77 1.23
N ALA A 70 -8.27 -6.60 1.42
CA ALA A 70 -9.37 -6.44 2.37
C ALA A 70 -10.59 -7.29 1.98
N LEU A 71 -10.93 -7.34 0.69
CA LEU A 71 -12.03 -8.17 0.18
C LEU A 71 -11.75 -9.67 0.35
N ALA A 72 -10.51 -10.13 0.18
CA ALA A 72 -10.11 -11.51 0.45
C ALA A 72 -10.36 -11.91 1.90
N ARG A 73 -9.89 -11.09 2.86
CA ARG A 73 -10.15 -11.32 4.30
C ARG A 73 -11.63 -11.35 4.63
N PHE A 74 -12.40 -10.44 4.03
CA PHE A 74 -13.85 -10.43 4.18
C PHE A 74 -14.49 -11.72 3.66
N GLY A 75 -14.10 -12.17 2.45
CA GLY A 75 -14.63 -13.38 1.83
C GLY A 75 -14.30 -14.64 2.59
N GLU A 76 -13.03 -14.83 2.97
CA GLU A 76 -12.60 -15.95 3.81
C GLU A 76 -13.33 -15.96 5.16
N SER A 77 -13.46 -14.80 5.81
CA SER A 77 -14.16 -14.69 7.09
C SER A 77 -15.64 -15.03 6.94
N LEU A 78 -16.30 -14.53 5.90
CA LEU A 78 -17.73 -14.76 5.69
C LEU A 78 -18.01 -16.24 5.36
N ALA A 79 -17.22 -16.84 4.48
CA ALA A 79 -17.33 -18.25 4.14
C ALA A 79 -17.09 -19.13 5.38
N ALA A 80 -16.00 -18.90 6.12
CA ALA A 80 -15.69 -19.67 7.33
C ALA A 80 -16.77 -19.55 8.41
N LEU A 81 -17.30 -18.34 8.63
CA LEU A 81 -18.40 -18.13 9.58
C LEU A 81 -19.66 -18.88 9.15
N TYR A 82 -20.00 -18.82 7.87
CA TYR A 82 -21.19 -19.48 7.33
C TYR A 82 -21.08 -21.01 7.40
N SER A 83 -19.96 -21.57 6.93
CA SER A 83 -19.71 -23.03 7.03
C SER A 83 -19.61 -23.51 8.48
N GLY A 84 -19.23 -22.63 9.42
CA GLY A 84 -19.29 -22.86 10.86
C GLY A 84 -20.71 -22.78 11.47
N GLY A 85 -21.75 -22.62 10.65
CA GLY A 85 -23.15 -22.56 11.08
C GLY A 85 -23.58 -21.19 11.62
N VAL A 86 -22.76 -20.15 11.46
CA VAL A 86 -23.16 -18.79 11.84
C VAL A 86 -24.16 -18.26 10.83
N GLU A 87 -25.32 -17.84 11.33
CA GLU A 87 -26.35 -17.22 10.52
C GLU A 87 -25.80 -16.07 9.66
N ILE A 88 -26.15 -16.05 8.37
CA ILE A 88 -25.56 -15.13 7.36
C ILE A 88 -25.60 -13.66 7.78
N ARG A 89 -26.67 -13.20 8.42
CA ARG A 89 -26.81 -11.82 8.90
C ARG A 89 -25.77 -11.45 9.96
N LYS A 90 -25.53 -12.37 10.90
CA LYS A 90 -24.50 -12.23 11.94
C LYS A 90 -23.11 -12.39 11.34
N GLY A 91 -22.94 -13.36 10.45
CA GLY A 91 -21.72 -13.60 9.70
C GLY A 91 -21.27 -12.34 8.95
N LEU A 92 -22.19 -11.66 8.27
CA LEU A 92 -21.92 -10.44 7.50
C LEU A 92 -21.40 -9.31 8.39
N ARG A 93 -22.04 -9.06 9.54
CA ARG A 93 -21.59 -8.04 10.50
C ARG A 93 -20.18 -8.31 11.04
N LEU A 94 -19.85 -9.59 11.25
CA LEU A 94 -18.53 -10.00 11.73
C LEU A 94 -17.49 -9.90 10.61
N ALA A 95 -17.80 -10.40 9.41
CA ALA A 95 -16.93 -10.36 8.25
C ALA A 95 -16.59 -8.93 7.82
N VAL A 96 -17.51 -7.98 7.95
CA VAL A 96 -17.23 -6.54 7.69
C VAL A 96 -16.03 -6.06 8.52
N ARG A 97 -15.86 -6.52 9.77
CA ARG A 97 -14.71 -6.14 10.61
C ARG A 97 -13.38 -6.70 10.08
N ALA A 98 -13.40 -7.76 9.29
CA ALA A 98 -12.21 -8.33 8.66
C ALA A 98 -11.68 -7.47 7.49
N LEU A 99 -12.47 -6.50 7.00
CA LEU A 99 -12.01 -5.53 6.00
C LEU A 99 -10.82 -4.71 6.51
N GLY A 100 -10.78 -4.38 7.81
CA GLY A 100 -9.65 -3.71 8.47
C GLY A 100 -9.34 -2.31 7.92
N ASN A 101 -10.30 -1.69 7.23
CA ASN A 101 -10.22 -0.34 6.68
C ASN A 101 -11.55 0.35 6.94
N ARG A 102 -11.51 1.47 7.66
CA ARG A 102 -12.72 2.12 8.18
C ARG A 102 -13.63 2.63 7.07
N TRP A 103 -13.05 3.07 5.95
CA TRP A 103 -13.80 3.51 4.79
C TRP A 103 -14.56 2.35 4.14
N LEU A 104 -13.91 1.19 3.93
CA LEU A 104 -14.57 -0.01 3.42
C LEU A 104 -15.64 -0.52 4.39
N GLU A 105 -15.34 -0.54 5.68
CA GLU A 105 -16.31 -0.93 6.72
C GLU A 105 -17.55 -0.03 6.71
N ALA A 106 -17.38 1.29 6.58
CA ALA A 106 -18.49 2.23 6.49
C ALA A 106 -19.37 1.97 5.27
N ARG A 107 -18.77 1.63 4.11
CA ARG A 107 -19.49 1.26 2.89
C ARG A 107 -20.27 -0.06 3.03
N CYS A 108 -19.73 -1.02 3.78
CA CYS A 108 -20.34 -2.33 3.96
C CYS A 108 -21.28 -2.44 5.16
N ARG A 109 -21.34 -1.44 6.05
CA ARG A 109 -22.13 -1.48 7.29
C ARG A 109 -23.64 -1.67 7.05
N GLY A 110 -24.16 -1.16 5.94
CA GLY A 110 -25.58 -1.24 5.57
C GLY A 110 -26.02 -2.61 5.05
N MET A 111 -25.08 -3.47 4.66
CA MET A 111 -25.38 -4.74 3.98
C MET A 111 -26.23 -5.68 4.84
N ALA A 112 -25.91 -5.79 6.14
CA ALA A 112 -26.68 -6.64 7.05
C ALA A 112 -28.14 -6.18 7.15
N GLY A 113 -28.39 -4.87 7.11
CA GLY A 113 -29.74 -4.30 7.11
C GLY A 113 -30.52 -4.58 5.83
N VAL A 114 -29.85 -4.78 4.69
CA VAL A 114 -30.51 -5.19 3.43
C VAL A 114 -31.06 -6.62 3.57
N VAL A 115 -30.23 -7.53 4.07
CA VAL A 115 -30.62 -8.93 4.31
C VAL A 115 -31.69 -9.05 5.40
N GLU A 116 -31.63 -8.21 6.44
CA GLU A 116 -32.65 -8.16 7.50
C GLU A 116 -34.04 -7.77 6.99
N ARG A 117 -34.12 -6.92 5.97
CA ARG A 117 -35.38 -6.50 5.34
C ARG A 117 -35.89 -7.49 4.29
N GLY A 118 -35.24 -8.66 4.16
CA GLY A 118 -35.62 -9.69 3.20
C GLY A 118 -35.00 -9.53 1.81
N GLY A 119 -34.04 -8.63 1.64
CA GLY A 119 -33.24 -8.56 0.40
C GLY A 119 -32.23 -9.70 0.30
N GLY A 120 -31.74 -9.99 -0.91
CA GLY A 120 -30.70 -11.00 -1.13
C GLY A 120 -29.32 -10.55 -0.63
N LEU A 121 -28.44 -11.51 -0.40
CA LEU A 121 -27.02 -11.28 -0.12
C LEU A 121 -26.31 -10.65 -1.32
N ALA A 122 -26.66 -11.05 -2.54
CA ALA A 122 -26.14 -10.43 -3.76
C ALA A 122 -26.50 -8.94 -3.83
N ASP A 123 -27.76 -8.59 -3.55
CA ASP A 123 -28.23 -7.19 -3.50
C ASP A 123 -27.49 -6.40 -2.41
N ALA A 124 -27.26 -7.04 -1.26
CA ALA A 124 -26.51 -6.43 -0.18
C ALA A 124 -25.07 -6.12 -0.61
N LEU A 125 -24.36 -7.08 -1.24
CA LEU A 125 -23.02 -6.86 -1.78
C LEU A 125 -23.00 -5.77 -2.85
N GLU A 126 -23.97 -5.76 -3.76
CA GLU A 126 -24.06 -4.75 -4.82
C GLU A 126 -24.28 -3.34 -4.23
N SER A 127 -25.11 -3.20 -3.20
CA SER A 127 -25.41 -1.92 -2.55
C SER A 127 -24.19 -1.24 -1.93
N ALA A 128 -23.17 -2.00 -1.50
CA ALA A 128 -21.94 -1.45 -0.96
C ALA A 128 -21.08 -0.77 -2.04
N GLY A 129 -21.20 -1.23 -3.30
CA GLY A 129 -20.47 -0.68 -4.45
C GLY A 129 -18.95 -0.87 -4.40
N VAL A 130 -18.46 -1.77 -3.54
CA VAL A 130 -17.02 -2.06 -3.40
C VAL A 130 -16.62 -3.42 -3.97
N PHE A 131 -17.57 -4.34 -4.14
CA PHE A 131 -17.31 -5.70 -4.60
C PHE A 131 -17.26 -5.76 -6.14
N PRO A 132 -16.29 -6.48 -6.72
CA PRO A 132 -16.28 -6.80 -8.14
C PRO A 132 -17.52 -7.58 -8.58
N ARG A 133 -17.98 -7.32 -9.82
CA ARG A 133 -19.21 -7.94 -10.36
C ARG A 133 -19.15 -9.47 -10.40
N GLU A 134 -17.98 -10.04 -10.67
CA GLU A 134 -17.76 -11.49 -10.69
C GLU A 134 -18.06 -12.13 -9.33
N MET A 135 -17.64 -11.49 -8.24
CA MET A 135 -17.89 -11.96 -6.88
C MET A 135 -19.37 -11.85 -6.50
N VAL A 136 -20.01 -10.73 -6.84
CA VAL A 136 -21.47 -10.54 -6.63
C VAL A 136 -22.26 -11.57 -7.44
N GLY A 137 -21.84 -11.83 -8.70
CA GLY A 137 -22.47 -12.81 -9.57
C GLY A 137 -22.39 -14.24 -9.04
N ALA A 138 -21.25 -14.63 -8.47
CA ALA A 138 -21.10 -15.96 -7.86
C ALA A 138 -22.11 -16.18 -6.72
N VAL A 139 -22.32 -15.16 -5.87
CA VAL A 139 -23.32 -15.21 -4.79
C VAL A 139 -24.73 -15.20 -5.36
N ALA A 140 -25.02 -14.37 -6.36
CA ALA A 140 -26.34 -14.30 -6.98
C ALA A 140 -26.78 -15.63 -7.60
N VAL A 141 -25.86 -16.37 -8.22
CA VAL A 141 -26.14 -17.71 -8.75
C VAL A 141 -26.43 -18.68 -7.61
N GLY A 142 -25.59 -18.71 -6.58
CA GLY A 142 -25.79 -19.62 -5.45
C GLY A 142 -27.03 -19.34 -4.60
N GLU A 143 -27.43 -18.07 -4.47
CA GLU A 143 -28.70 -17.72 -3.83
C GLU A 143 -29.91 -18.24 -4.61
N ARG A 144 -29.87 -18.21 -5.95
CA ARG A 144 -30.96 -18.71 -6.80
C ARG A 144 -31.05 -20.23 -6.82
N THR A 145 -29.92 -20.94 -6.73
CA THR A 145 -29.86 -22.40 -6.69
C THR A 145 -30.03 -22.97 -5.29
N GLY A 146 -30.01 -22.12 -4.25
CA GLY A 146 -30.07 -22.53 -2.86
C GLY A 146 -28.73 -23.09 -2.32
N GLU A 147 -27.67 -23.03 -3.10
CA GLU A 147 -26.33 -23.54 -2.76
C GLU A 147 -25.42 -22.42 -2.23
N LEU A 148 -25.84 -21.76 -1.16
CA LEU A 148 -25.13 -20.59 -0.62
C LEU A 148 -23.71 -20.92 -0.11
N ASP A 149 -23.49 -22.12 0.41
CA ASP A 149 -22.17 -22.57 0.89
C ASP A 149 -21.16 -22.66 -0.28
N GLY A 150 -21.57 -23.22 -1.41
CA GLY A 150 -20.76 -23.23 -2.64
C GLY A 150 -20.52 -21.82 -3.18
N ALA A 151 -21.53 -20.95 -3.10
CA ALA A 151 -21.45 -19.56 -3.53
C ALA A 151 -20.41 -18.76 -2.73
N LEU A 152 -20.41 -18.90 -1.41
CA LEU A 152 -19.48 -18.18 -0.53
C LEU A 152 -18.05 -18.71 -0.66
N ASN A 153 -17.87 -20.02 -0.87
CA ASN A 153 -16.56 -20.58 -1.20
C ASN A 153 -16.04 -20.08 -2.56
N ALA A 154 -16.91 -19.96 -3.56
CA ALA A 154 -16.55 -19.36 -4.84
C ALA A 154 -16.19 -17.87 -4.70
N PHE A 155 -16.96 -17.12 -3.91
CA PHE A 155 -16.65 -15.72 -3.57
C PHE A 155 -15.26 -15.59 -2.93
N ALA A 156 -14.98 -16.40 -1.89
CA ALA A 156 -13.70 -16.36 -1.19
C ALA A 156 -12.52 -16.70 -2.12
N ARG A 157 -12.69 -17.72 -2.99
CA ARG A 157 -11.68 -18.08 -4.00
C ARG A 157 -11.38 -16.94 -4.97
N LEU A 158 -12.42 -16.32 -5.54
CA LEU A 158 -12.25 -15.18 -6.45
C LEU A 158 -11.56 -13.99 -5.76
N ALA A 159 -11.92 -13.73 -4.50
CA ALA A 159 -11.29 -12.68 -3.72
C ALA A 159 -9.81 -12.98 -3.44
N GLN A 160 -9.48 -14.23 -3.16
CA GLN A 160 -8.10 -14.66 -2.96
C GLN A 160 -7.26 -14.55 -4.24
N GLU A 161 -7.82 -14.93 -5.40
CA GLU A 161 -7.15 -14.74 -6.69
C GLU A 161 -6.86 -13.25 -6.99
N GLU A 162 -7.77 -12.35 -6.64
CA GLU A 162 -7.54 -10.91 -6.75
C GLU A 162 -6.47 -10.41 -5.78
N ALA A 163 -6.47 -10.90 -4.53
CA ALA A 163 -5.46 -10.58 -3.53
C ALA A 163 -4.07 -11.06 -3.97
N ASP A 164 -3.95 -12.26 -4.52
CA ASP A 164 -2.69 -12.78 -5.06
C ASP A 164 -2.15 -11.92 -6.21
N ARG A 165 -3.03 -11.49 -7.12
CA ARG A 165 -2.66 -10.55 -8.20
C ARG A 165 -2.20 -9.20 -7.61
N ALA A 166 -2.87 -8.72 -6.57
CA ALA A 166 -2.53 -7.48 -5.89
C ALA A 166 -1.17 -7.59 -5.17
N ILE A 167 -0.91 -8.69 -4.46
CA ILE A 167 0.37 -8.96 -3.80
C ILE A 167 1.50 -8.97 -4.84
N ARG A 168 1.33 -9.67 -5.96
CA ARG A 168 2.31 -9.65 -7.05
C ARG A 168 2.57 -8.24 -7.59
N ALA A 169 1.52 -7.43 -7.79
CA ALA A 169 1.68 -6.05 -8.23
C ALA A 169 2.44 -5.21 -7.19
N LEU A 170 2.15 -5.37 -5.90
CA LEU A 170 2.86 -4.67 -4.81
C LEU A 170 4.32 -5.08 -4.71
N LEU A 171 4.63 -6.37 -4.88
CA LEU A 171 6.00 -6.89 -4.88
C LEU A 171 6.84 -6.32 -6.02
N ILE A 172 6.23 -5.91 -7.13
CA ILE A 172 6.92 -5.22 -8.23
C ILE A 172 7.00 -3.71 -7.96
N ALA A 173 5.90 -3.10 -7.49
CA ALA A 173 5.81 -1.66 -7.30
C ALA A 173 6.75 -1.13 -6.20
N ILE A 174 6.86 -1.83 -5.07
CA ILE A 174 7.67 -1.39 -3.92
C ILE A 174 9.16 -1.27 -4.30
N PRO A 175 9.82 -2.28 -4.91
CA PRO A 175 11.21 -2.15 -5.35
C PRO A 175 11.42 -1.02 -6.36
N VAL A 176 10.50 -0.84 -7.32
CA VAL A 176 10.59 0.25 -8.30
C VAL A 176 10.60 1.62 -7.62
N LEU A 177 9.71 1.83 -6.63
CA LEU A 177 9.68 3.05 -5.84
C LEU A 177 11.01 3.26 -5.08
N VAL A 178 11.54 2.22 -4.45
CA VAL A 178 12.82 2.29 -3.74
C VAL A 178 13.96 2.66 -4.70
N TYR A 179 14.04 2.03 -5.87
CA TYR A 179 15.06 2.36 -6.87
C TYR A 179 14.96 3.80 -7.37
N LEU A 180 13.73 4.32 -7.58
CA LEU A 180 13.52 5.72 -7.96
C LEU A 180 14.02 6.69 -6.88
N LEU A 181 13.74 6.40 -5.60
CA LEU A 181 14.21 7.22 -4.49
C LEU A 181 15.74 7.19 -4.36
N VAL A 182 16.36 6.02 -4.53
CA VAL A 182 17.83 5.88 -4.52
C VAL A 182 18.45 6.62 -5.71
N ALA A 183 17.88 6.50 -6.91
CA ALA A 183 18.36 7.20 -8.09
C ALA A 183 18.28 8.72 -7.92
N LEU A 184 17.17 9.23 -7.38
CA LEU A 184 17.01 10.65 -7.06
C LEU A 184 18.05 11.12 -6.03
N TYR A 185 18.27 10.33 -4.98
CA TYR A 185 19.27 10.64 -3.97
C TYR A 185 20.69 10.70 -4.58
N VAL A 186 21.07 9.71 -5.39
CA VAL A 186 22.36 9.70 -6.09
C VAL A 186 22.51 10.91 -7.01
N ALA A 187 21.47 11.27 -7.77
CA ALA A 187 21.50 12.46 -8.63
C ALA A 187 21.78 13.75 -7.83
N VAL A 188 21.13 13.93 -6.67
CA VAL A 188 21.38 15.07 -5.78
C VAL A 188 22.81 15.09 -5.26
N VAL A 189 23.35 13.94 -4.84
CA VAL A 189 24.74 13.82 -4.38
C VAL A 189 25.73 14.19 -5.47
N VAL A 190 25.52 13.69 -6.70
CA VAL A 190 26.39 14.00 -7.85
C VAL A 190 26.38 15.49 -8.16
N VAL A 191 25.20 16.11 -8.28
CA VAL A 191 25.08 17.56 -8.55
C VAL A 191 25.76 18.38 -7.46
N SER A 192 25.59 18.01 -6.20
CA SER A 192 26.25 18.67 -5.06
C SER A 192 27.78 18.53 -5.12
N ALA A 193 28.30 17.34 -5.43
CA ALA A 193 29.73 17.07 -5.54
C ALA A 193 30.38 17.85 -6.70
N PHE A 194 29.77 17.85 -7.88
CA PHE A 194 30.25 18.64 -9.03
C PHE A 194 30.21 20.14 -8.73
N GLY A 195 29.15 20.65 -8.10
CA GLY A 195 29.08 22.05 -7.68
C GLY A 195 30.15 22.44 -6.65
N ALA A 196 30.53 21.53 -5.75
CA ALA A 196 31.66 21.74 -4.83
C ALA A 196 33.00 21.77 -5.58
N TYR A 197 33.18 20.88 -6.56
CA TYR A 197 34.39 20.82 -7.38
C TYR A 197 34.60 22.12 -8.18
N PHE A 198 33.57 22.60 -8.89
CA PHE A 198 33.68 23.86 -9.67
C PHE A 198 33.99 25.08 -8.79
N ARG A 199 33.41 25.18 -7.59
CA ARG A 199 33.73 26.25 -6.64
C ARG A 199 35.20 26.23 -6.20
N THR A 200 35.83 25.06 -6.17
CA THR A 200 37.24 24.91 -5.79
C THR A 200 38.18 25.31 -6.95
N LEU A 201 37.74 25.16 -8.20
CA LEU A 201 38.50 25.61 -9.37
C LEU A 201 38.37 27.11 -9.64
N GLY A 202 37.18 27.69 -9.41
CA GLY A 202 36.94 29.12 -9.59
C GLY A 202 37.51 30.02 -8.49
N SER A 203 38.09 29.44 -7.43
CA SER A 203 38.77 30.16 -6.36
C SER A 203 40.29 30.30 -6.56
N PHE A 204 40.78 30.10 -7.79
CA PHE A 204 42.16 30.38 -8.21
C PHE A 204 42.21 31.59 -9.14
#